data_AF-A0A7X4A673-F1
#
_entry.id   AF-A0A7X4A673-F1
#
_cell.length_a   1.000
_cell.length_b   1.000
_cell.length_c   1.000
_cell.angle_alpha   90.00
_cell.angle_beta   90.00
_cell.angle_gamma   90.00
#
_symmetry.space_group_name_H-M   'P 1'
#
loop_
_entity.id
_entity.type
_entity.pdbx_description
1 polymer ?
#
loop_
_entity_poly.entity_id
_entity_poly.type
_entity_poly.pdbx_seq_one_letter_code
_entity_poly.pdbx_strand_id
1 'polypeptide(L)'
;MTLKTFYLFAAALGTVVPWLFFGGFFAANGIDMAAFAAGLFANGAAAGFSADVLISIAVFWLWSWRDARQHGVAAWWLVLPAGLCVGLSLA
;
A
#
# COMPACT_ATOMS: atom_id res chain seq x y z
N MET A 1 20.73 -16.04 -2.16
CA MET A 1 20.08 -14.95 -1.39
C MET A 1 19.45 -15.56 -0.15
N THR A 2 19.55 -14.93 1.02
CA THR A 2 18.82 -15.38 2.21
C THR A 2 17.39 -14.82 2.19
N LEU A 3 16.47 -15.47 2.88
CA LEU A 3 15.06 -15.05 2.92
C LEU A 3 14.88 -13.60 3.44
N LYS A 4 15.73 -13.20 4.40
CA LYS A 4 15.77 -11.81 4.91
C LYS A 4 16.11 -10.80 3.82
N THR A 5 17.14 -11.09 3.01
CA THR A 5 17.54 -10.23 1.90
C THR A 5 16.43 -10.14 0.85
N PHE A 6 15.75 -11.23 0.55
CA PHE A 6 14.62 -11.24 -0.38
C PHE A 6 13.49 -10.32 0.09
N TYR A 7 13.04 -10.44 1.35
CA TYR A 7 11.97 -9.56 1.88
C TYR A 7 12.37 -8.10 1.90
N LEU A 8 13.62 -7.78 2.21
CA LEU A 8 14.11 -6.41 2.21
C LEU A 8 14.10 -5.81 0.78
N PHE A 9 14.52 -6.59 -0.21
CA PHE A 9 14.41 -6.18 -1.62
C PHE A 9 12.94 -6.07 -2.07
N ALA A 10 12.08 -7.01 -1.69
CA ALA A 10 10.66 -6.96 -2.04
C ALA A 10 9.97 -5.73 -1.43
N ALA A 11 10.27 -5.38 -0.18
CA ALA A 11 9.78 -4.17 0.46
C ALA A 11 10.28 -2.90 -0.24
N ALA A 12 11.57 -2.86 -0.59
CA ALA A 12 12.13 -1.73 -1.33
C ALA A 12 11.48 -1.57 -2.71
N LEU A 13 11.33 -2.66 -3.47
CA LEU A 13 10.66 -2.64 -4.78
C LEU A 13 9.19 -2.24 -4.66
N GLY A 14 8.46 -2.81 -3.69
CA GLY A 14 7.07 -2.49 -3.41
C GLY A 14 6.85 -1.05 -2.95
N THR A 15 7.88 -0.40 -2.41
CA THR A 15 7.85 1.05 -2.12
C THR A 15 8.18 1.87 -3.35
N VAL A 16 9.34 1.62 -3.98
CA VAL A 16 9.87 2.50 -5.02
C VAL A 16 9.01 2.45 -6.28
N VAL A 17 8.58 1.26 -6.72
CA VAL A 17 7.88 1.10 -7.99
C VAL A 17 6.55 1.86 -8.01
N PRO A 18 5.62 1.71 -7.03
CA PRO A 18 4.39 2.49 -7.01
C PRO A 18 4.63 3.99 -6.92
N TRP A 19 5.60 4.43 -6.10
CA TRP A 19 5.92 5.85 -5.94
C TRP A 19 6.46 6.49 -7.23
N LEU A 20 7.16 5.75 -8.08
CA LEU A 20 7.55 6.25 -9.40
C LEU A 20 6.34 6.52 -10.30
N PHE A 21 5.35 5.62 -10.30
CA PHE A 21 4.11 5.81 -11.06
C PHE A 21 3.27 6.97 -10.50
N PHE A 22 3.12 7.05 -9.17
CA PHE A 22 2.40 8.14 -8.53
C PHE A 22 3.08 9.49 -8.75
N GLY A 23 4.41 9.54 -8.62
CA GLY A 23 5.20 10.74 -8.90
C GLY A 23 5.05 11.21 -10.35
N GLY A 24 5.08 10.29 -11.33
CA GLY A 24 4.83 10.62 -12.72
C GLY A 24 3.42 11.17 -12.96
N PHE A 25 2.41 10.58 -12.33
CA PHE A 25 1.03 11.06 -12.41
C PHE A 25 0.89 12.48 -11.86
N PHE A 26 1.39 12.74 -10.65
CA PHE A 26 1.30 14.05 -10.00
C PHE A 26 2.16 15.11 -10.69
N ALA A 27 3.28 14.72 -11.31
CA ALA A 27 4.07 15.63 -12.14
C ALA A 27 3.32 16.08 -13.40
N ALA A 28 2.51 15.19 -14.00
CA ALA A 28 1.76 15.49 -15.23
C ALA A 28 0.42 16.19 -14.97
N ASN A 29 -0.28 15.86 -13.88
CA ASN A 29 -1.65 16.32 -13.62
C ASN A 29 -1.73 17.31 -12.43
N GLY A 30 -0.63 17.58 -11.74
CA GLY A 30 -0.64 18.26 -10.44
C GLY A 30 -1.21 17.37 -9.33
N ILE A 31 -1.43 17.93 -8.14
CA ILE A 31 -2.02 17.21 -6.99
C ILE A 31 -3.54 17.12 -7.19
N ASP A 32 -3.97 16.32 -8.17
CA ASP A 32 -5.38 16.07 -8.47
C ASP A 32 -5.80 14.69 -7.96
N MET A 33 -6.36 14.66 -6.75
CA MET A 33 -6.84 13.44 -6.12
C MET A 33 -8.06 12.83 -6.82
N ALA A 34 -8.90 13.66 -7.46
CA ALA A 34 -10.10 13.18 -8.14
C ALA A 34 -9.71 12.46 -9.43
N ALA A 35 -8.80 13.03 -10.21
CA ALA A 35 -8.25 12.39 -11.40
C ALA A 35 -7.48 11.11 -11.07
N PHE A 36 -6.74 11.09 -9.96
CA PHE A 36 -6.05 9.89 -9.48
C PHE A 36 -7.02 8.75 -9.15
N ALA A 37 -8.08 9.06 -8.39
CA ALA A 37 -9.14 8.09 -8.07
C ALA A 37 -9.85 7.59 -9.34
N ALA A 38 -10.18 8.48 -10.27
CA ALA A 38 -10.77 8.07 -11.56
C ALA A 38 -9.82 7.15 -12.35
N GLY A 39 -8.51 7.42 -12.32
CA GLY A 39 -7.49 6.59 -12.95
C GLY A 39 -7.39 5.17 -12.39
N LEU A 40 -7.52 5.00 -11.07
CA LEU A 40 -7.55 3.68 -10.41
C LEU A 40 -8.71 2.80 -10.90
N PHE A 41 -9.82 3.43 -11.31
CA PHE A 41 -11.02 2.75 -11.80
C PHE A 41 -11.27 3.00 -13.30
N ALA A 42 -10.24 3.34 -14.07
CA ALA A 42 -10.38 3.74 -15.47
C ALA A 42 -10.92 2.62 -16.39
N ASN A 43 -10.71 1.37 -16.03
CA ASN A 43 -11.23 0.20 -16.74
C ASN A 43 -11.41 -0.98 -15.79
N GLY A 44 -12.07 -2.05 -16.25
CA GLY A 44 -12.38 -3.21 -15.40
C GLY A 44 -11.16 -3.91 -14.79
N ALA A 45 -10.03 -3.96 -15.50
CA ALA A 45 -8.81 -4.59 -14.99
C ALA A 45 -8.14 -3.73 -13.91
N ALA A 46 -7.99 -2.43 -14.16
CA ALA A 46 -7.47 -1.47 -13.18
C ALA A 46 -8.37 -1.39 -11.94
N ALA A 47 -9.69 -1.37 -12.14
CA ALA A 47 -10.67 -1.38 -11.07
C ALA A 47 -10.57 -2.67 -10.23
N GLY A 48 -10.45 -3.83 -10.87
CA GLY A 48 -10.29 -5.11 -10.19
C GLY A 48 -9.02 -5.17 -9.33
N PHE A 49 -7.88 -4.75 -9.88
CA PHE A 49 -6.62 -4.68 -9.15
C PHE A 49 -6.68 -3.68 -7.97
N SER A 50 -7.24 -2.49 -8.20
CA SER A 50 -7.39 -1.47 -7.16
C SER A 50 -8.31 -1.96 -6.04
N ALA A 51 -9.44 -2.59 -6.38
CA ALA A 51 -10.37 -3.14 -5.41
C ALA A 51 -9.72 -4.25 -4.58
N ASP A 52 -8.99 -5.17 -5.21
CA ASP A 52 -8.28 -6.25 -4.51
C ASP A 52 -7.28 -5.70 -3.49
N VAL A 53 -6.47 -4.71 -3.87
CA VAL A 53 -5.49 -4.08 -2.97
C VAL A 53 -6.19 -3.34 -1.82
N LEU A 54 -7.25 -2.56 -2.11
CA LEU A 54 -8.01 -1.81 -1.11
C LEU A 54 -8.73 -2.71 -0.11
N ILE A 55 -9.29 -3.83 -0.58
CA ILE A 55 -9.92 -4.82 0.31
C ILE A 55 -8.86 -5.53 1.14
N SER A 56 -7.77 -5.98 0.51
CA SER A 56 -6.69 -6.69 1.19
C SER A 56 -6.05 -5.85 2.30
N ILE A 57 -5.79 -4.56 2.06
CA ILE A 57 -5.24 -3.67 3.09
C ILE A 57 -6.24 -3.42 4.23
N ALA A 58 -7.54 -3.31 3.94
CA ALA A 58 -8.56 -3.13 4.96
C ALA A 58 -8.67 -4.36 5.88
N VAL A 59 -8.65 -5.56 5.29
CA VAL A 59 -8.63 -6.83 6.05
C VAL A 59 -7.35 -6.95 6.89
N PHE A 60 -6.19 -6.60 6.31
CA PHE A 60 -4.91 -6.60 7.02
C PHE A 60 -4.89 -5.63 8.21
N TRP A 61 -5.42 -4.42 8.07
CA TRP A 61 -5.52 -3.48 9.17
C TRP A 61 -6.40 -4.00 10.31
N LEU A 62 -7.55 -4.59 10.00
CA LEU A 62 -8.41 -5.17 11.03
C LEU A 62 -7.72 -6.32 11.77
N TRP A 63 -7.04 -7.19 11.04
CA TRP A 63 -6.28 -8.30 11.62
C TRP A 63 -5.11 -7.80 12.47
N SER A 64 -4.27 -6.91 11.93
CA SER A 64 -3.09 -6.38 12.63
C SER A 64 -3.46 -5.60 13.88
N TRP A 65 -4.60 -4.89 13.88
CA TRP A 65 -5.12 -4.21 15.07
C TRP A 65 -5.48 -5.19 16.17
N ARG A 66 -6.14 -6.30 15.80
CA ARG A 66 -6.54 -7.35 16.75
C ARG A 66 -5.31 -8.04 17.34
N ASP A 67 -4.31 -8.34 16.51
CA ASP A 67 -3.04 -8.93 16.94
C ASP A 67 -2.25 -8.00 17.86
N ALA A 68 -2.12 -6.73 17.49
CA ALA A 68 -1.45 -5.72 18.31
C ALA A 68 -2.07 -5.55 19.69
N ARG A 69 -3.41 -5.61 19.79
CA ARG A 69 -4.13 -5.61 21.07
C ARG A 69 -3.85 -6.84 21.91
N GLN A 70 -3.69 -8.01 21.29
CA GLN A 70 -3.39 -9.26 21.99
C GLN A 70 -1.94 -9.29 22.52
N HIS A 71 -1.00 -8.75 21.75
CA HIS A 71 0.43 -8.74 22.09
C HIS A 71 0.92 -7.45 22.76
N GLY A 72 0.03 -6.47 23.02
CA GLY A 72 0.37 -5.23 23.73
C GLY A 72 1.27 -4.28 22.93
N VAL A 73 1.18 -4.27 21.60
CA VAL A 73 2.03 -3.42 20.74
C VAL A 73 1.55 -1.96 20.79
N ALA A 74 2.27 -1.11 21.51
CA ALA A 74 1.91 0.30 21.71
C ALA A 74 1.98 1.17 20.44
N ALA A 75 2.81 0.79 19.46
CA ALA A 75 3.07 1.57 18.25
C ALA A 75 2.33 1.06 16.99
N TRP A 76 1.23 0.30 17.15
CA TRP A 76 0.48 -0.25 16.01
C TRP A 76 -0.01 0.80 15.01
N TRP A 77 -0.24 2.04 15.46
CA TRP A 77 -0.67 3.13 14.59
C TRP A 77 0.29 3.39 13.41
N LEU A 78 1.57 3.00 13.50
CA LEU A 78 2.55 3.08 12.40
C LEU A 78 2.19 2.20 11.19
N VAL A 79 1.39 1.15 11.39
CA VAL A 79 0.92 0.25 10.33
C VAL A 79 -0.03 0.97 9.37
N LEU A 80 -0.75 2.01 9.83
CA LEU A 80 -1.66 2.79 9.00
C LEU A 80 -0.94 3.65 7.94
N PRO A 81 0.00 4.55 8.29
CA PRO A 81 0.76 5.30 7.29
C PRO A 81 1.69 4.39 6.49
N ALA A 82 2.25 3.33 7.07
CA ALA A 82 3.04 2.37 6.32
C ALA A 82 2.21 1.66 5.24
N GLY A 83 1.00 1.21 5.58
CA GLY A 83 0.09 0.62 4.61
C GLY A 83 -0.36 1.60 3.52
N LEU A 84 -0.61 2.86 3.86
CA LEU A 84 -1.00 3.86 2.86
C LEU A 84 0.15 4.27 1.92
N CYS A 85 1.36 4.40 2.45
CA CYS A 85 2.50 4.87 1.66
C CYS A 85 3.21 3.74 0.91
N VAL A 86 3.26 2.53 1.46
CA VAL A 86 4.07 1.43 0.92
C VAL A 86 3.21 0.21 0.56
N GLY A 87 1.92 0.23 0.91
CA GLY A 87 1.01 -0.89 0.67
C GLY A 87 1.31 -2.08 1.57
N LEU A 88 0.91 -3.26 1.09
CA LEU A 88 1.11 -4.55 1.77
C LEU A 88 2.56 -5.07 1.69
N SER A 89 3.49 -4.35 1.05
CA SER A 89 4.90 -4.77 0.95
C SER A 89 5.68 -4.66 2.27
N LEU A 90 5.12 -3.99 3.27
CA LEU A 90 5.60 -3.93 4.66
C LEU A 90 4.67 -4.67 5.64
N ALA A 91 3.74 -5.48 5.14
CA ALA A 91 2.83 -6.28 5.96
C ALA A 91 3.52 -7.44 6.67
#